data_AF-A0A8D6XRF4-F1
#
_entry.id   AF-A0A8D6XRF4-F1
#
_cell.length_a   1.000
_cell.length_b   1.000
_cell.length_c   1.000
_cell.angle_alpha   90.00
_cell.angle_beta   90.00
_cell.angle_gamma   90.00
#
_symmetry.space_group_name_H-M   'P 1'
#
loop_
_entity.id
_entity.type
_entity.pdbx_description
1 polymer ?
#
loop_
_entity_poly.entity_id
_entity_poly.type
_entity_poly.pdbx_seq_one_letter_code
_entity_poly.pdbx_strand_id
1 'polypeptide(L)'
;MRVLECVERGLHPLKTSLCVMSRAENANGSILMSSPIFKHVFGKSNVSRSYDLPFDIYSRKFHYYNAKKQGLPTDRDFVDFIESWAKVTFSVSLEWIFISKRIFRINTFSRIMPVLTIFFPILLMRDSLISRRH
;
A
#
# COMPACT_ATOMS: atom_id res chain seq x y z
N MET A 1 -6.80 -1.28 3.32
CA MET A 1 -5.79 -1.60 2.29
C MET A 1 -6.33 -2.81 1.57
N ARG A 2 -6.54 -2.78 0.25
CA ARG A 2 -6.84 -4.04 -0.45
C ARG A 2 -5.52 -4.78 -0.65
N VAL A 3 -5.54 -6.07 -0.31
CA VAL A 3 -4.49 -7.09 -0.47
C VAL A 3 -3.67 -6.91 -1.76
N LEU A 4 -4.31 -6.41 -2.83
CA LEU A 4 -3.73 -6.12 -4.13
C LEU A 4 -2.48 -5.21 -4.10
N GLU A 5 -2.47 -4.12 -3.32
CA GLU A 5 -1.33 -3.19 -3.27
C GLU A 5 -0.11 -3.77 -2.53
N CYS A 6 -0.31 -4.73 -1.62
CA CYS A 6 0.78 -5.49 -1.03
C CYS A 6 1.36 -6.49 -2.04
N VAL A 7 0.48 -7.19 -2.78
CA VAL A 7 0.87 -8.18 -3.79
C VAL A 7 1.65 -7.54 -4.93
N GLU A 8 1.24 -6.35 -5.40
CA GLU A 8 1.95 -5.58 -6.43
C GLU A 8 3.36 -5.16 -6.01
N ARG A 9 3.65 -5.12 -4.70
CA ARG A 9 4.98 -4.84 -4.14
C ARG A 9 5.78 -6.11 -3.81
N GLY A 10 5.26 -7.30 -4.14
CA GLY A 10 5.88 -8.57 -3.77
C GLY A 10 5.82 -8.88 -2.27
N LEU A 11 5.02 -8.12 -1.50
CA LEU A 11 4.88 -8.29 -0.06
C LEU A 11 3.69 -9.21 0.24
N HIS A 12 3.89 -10.21 1.10
CA HIS A 12 2.85 -11.18 1.42
C HIS A 12 1.75 -10.51 2.28
N PRO A 13 0.55 -10.25 1.73
CA PRO A 13 -0.49 -9.40 2.33
C PRO A 13 -1.01 -9.92 3.69
N LEU A 14 -0.85 -11.21 3.95
CA LEU A 14 -1.28 -11.89 5.18
C LEU A 14 -0.17 -12.04 6.23
N LYS A 15 1.05 -11.56 5.95
CA LYS A 15 2.18 -11.63 6.90
C LYS A 15 2.77 -10.27 7.23
N THR A 16 2.54 -9.25 6.39
CA THR A 16 3.16 -7.93 6.56
C THR A 16 2.20 -6.92 7.20
N SER A 17 2.68 -6.25 8.26
CA SER A 17 2.02 -5.08 8.83
C SER A 17 2.25 -3.86 7.93
N LEU A 18 1.18 -3.39 7.28
CA LEU A 18 1.21 -2.24 6.35
C LEU A 18 0.15 -1.20 6.71
N CYS A 19 0.50 0.09 6.57
CA CYS A 19 -0.45 1.21 6.66
C CYS A 19 -0.18 2.29 5.60
N VAL A 20 -1.26 2.95 5.17
CA VAL A 20 -1.25 4.07 4.23
C VAL A 20 -1.68 5.33 4.96
N MET A 21 -0.87 6.38 4.81
CA MET A 21 -1.03 7.67 5.45
C MET A 21 -1.26 8.76 4.40
N SER A 22 -2.06 9.78 4.74
CA SER A 22 -2.30 10.89 3.82
C SER A 22 -1.04 11.69 3.50
N ARG A 23 -0.17 11.88 4.51
CA ARG A 23 1.15 12.53 4.40
C ARG A 23 2.15 11.73 5.22
N ALA A 24 3.23 11.26 4.61
CA ALA A 24 4.27 10.50 5.31
C ALA A 24 5.32 11.38 6.01
N GLU A 25 5.49 12.63 5.54
CA GLU A 25 6.61 13.47 5.97
C GLU A 25 6.32 14.32 7.22
N ASN A 26 5.04 14.60 7.53
CA ASN A 26 4.64 15.35 8.72
C ASN A 26 3.56 14.58 9.48
N ALA A 27 3.88 14.14 10.70
CA ALA A 27 3.09 13.28 11.60
C ALA A 27 1.76 13.86 12.12
N ASN A 28 0.95 14.41 11.22
CA ASN A 28 -0.48 14.69 11.41
C ASN A 28 -1.35 13.88 10.43
N GLY A 29 -0.74 13.00 9.63
CA GLY A 29 -1.45 12.20 8.63
C GLY A 29 -2.39 11.20 9.28
N SER A 30 -3.65 11.20 8.86
CA SER A 30 -4.59 10.13 9.21
C SER A 30 -4.14 8.83 8.53
N ILE A 31 -4.22 7.73 9.26
CA ILE A 31 -4.23 6.41 8.63
C ILE A 31 -5.50 6.37 7.80
N LEU A 32 -5.37 6.02 6.52
CA LEU A 32 -6.49 5.93 5.58
C LEU A 32 -6.85 4.48 5.31
N MET A 33 -5.84 3.64 5.34
CA MET A 33 -5.97 2.21 5.15
C MET A 33 -4.88 1.49 5.92
N SER A 34 -5.26 0.47 6.67
CA SER A 34 -4.32 -0.48 7.26
C SER A 34 -4.61 -1.91 6.79
N SER A 35 -3.60 -2.75 6.92
CA SER A 35 -3.68 -4.21 6.77
C SER A 35 -4.39 -4.85 7.99
N PRO A 36 -5.00 -6.05 7.86
CA PRO A 36 -5.63 -6.75 8.99
C PRO A 36 -4.67 -6.99 10.15
N ILE A 37 -3.41 -7.35 9.86
CA ILE A 37 -2.36 -7.56 10.88
C ILE A 37 -2.07 -6.28 11.63
N PHE A 38 -1.91 -5.15 10.93
CA PHE A 38 -1.68 -3.86 11.60
C PHE A 38 -2.81 -3.52 12.58
N LYS A 39 -4.06 -3.79 12.21
CA LYS A 39 -5.21 -3.59 13.11
C LYS A 39 -5.17 -4.53 14.30
N HIS A 40 -4.80 -5.78 14.08
CA HIS A 40 -4.73 -6.80 15.12
C HIS A 40 -3.62 -6.48 16.14
N VAL A 41 -2.44 -6.08 15.65
CA VAL A 41 -1.27 -5.79 16.48
C VAL A 41 -1.43 -4.49 17.26
N PHE A 42 -1.87 -3.42 16.60
CA PHE A 42 -1.93 -2.08 17.21
C PHE A 42 -3.33 -1.70 17.74
N GLY A 43 -4.35 -2.52 17.48
CA GLY A 43 -5.72 -2.26 17.91
C GLY A 43 -6.37 -1.03 17.26
N LYS A 44 -5.83 -0.53 16.13
CA LYS A 44 -6.28 0.71 15.50
C LYS A 44 -7.13 0.51 14.25
N SER A 45 -8.18 1.32 14.13
CA SER A 45 -9.05 1.36 12.96
C SER A 45 -8.45 2.22 11.82
N ASN A 46 -9.03 2.09 10.63
CA ASN A 46 -8.58 2.75 9.39
C ASN A 46 -8.71 4.28 9.40
N VAL A 47 -9.21 4.92 10.46
CA VAL A 47 -9.46 6.37 10.54
C VAL A 47 -8.86 6.93 11.85
N SER A 48 -7.70 6.41 12.23
CA SER A 48 -6.98 6.86 13.43
C SER A 48 -5.84 7.80 13.06
N ARG A 49 -5.48 8.70 13.97
CA ARG A 49 -4.35 9.61 13.75
C ARG A 49 -3.06 8.83 13.97
N SER A 50 -2.01 9.21 13.22
CA SER A 50 -0.67 8.64 13.37
C SER A 50 -0.12 8.75 14.79
N TYR A 51 -0.33 9.89 15.46
CA TYR A 51 0.12 10.09 16.84
C TYR A 51 -0.68 9.28 17.87
N ASP A 52 -1.85 8.74 17.53
CA ASP A 52 -2.59 7.86 18.43
C ASP A 52 -1.98 6.44 18.47
N LEU A 53 -0.92 6.17 17.72
CA LEU A 53 -0.23 4.89 17.79
C LEU A 53 0.53 4.73 19.12
N PRO A 54 0.68 3.49 19.62
CA PRO A 54 1.46 3.21 20.81
C PRO A 54 2.97 3.29 20.56
N PHE A 55 3.40 3.69 19.37
CA PHE A 55 4.79 3.86 18.99
C PHE A 55 4.94 5.10 18.09
N ASP A 56 6.14 5.66 18.07
CA ASP A 56 6.47 6.76 17.16
C ASP A 56 6.91 6.20 15.80
N ILE A 57 6.37 6.79 14.73
CA ILE A 57 6.54 6.34 13.35
C ILE A 57 7.98 6.55 12.86
N TYR A 58 8.68 7.56 13.37
CA TYR A 58 10.06 7.84 12.95
C TYR A 58 11.05 7.01 13.76
N SER A 59 10.99 7.09 15.09
CA SER A 59 11.92 6.36 15.95
C SER A 59 11.64 4.86 16.05
N ARG A 60 10.42 4.42 15.69
CA ARG A 60 9.94 3.03 15.86
C ARG A 60 10.01 2.55 17.32
N LYS A 61 10.05 3.49 18.26
CA LYS A 61 10.07 3.23 19.70
C LYS A 61 8.70 3.36 20.32
N PHE A 62 8.48 2.65 21.42
CA PHE A 62 7.23 2.71 22.16
C PHE A 62 6.99 4.09 22.77
N HIS A 63 5.74 4.56 22.71
CA HIS A 63 5.34 5.88 23.18
C HIS A 63 4.52 5.80 24.48
N TYR A 64 5.20 5.78 25.62
CA TYR A 64 4.63 5.57 26.96
C TYR A 64 3.46 6.51 27.30
N TYR A 65 3.58 7.80 26.99
CA TYR A 65 2.54 8.78 27.32
C TYR A 65 1.22 8.49 26.58
N ASN A 66 1.31 8.09 25.31
CA ASN A 66 0.12 7.80 24.49
C ASN A 66 -0.50 6.47 24.87
N ALA A 67 0.33 5.47 25.18
CA ALA A 67 -0.12 4.19 25.68
C ALA A 67 -0.91 4.34 26.99
N LYS A 68 -0.37 5.10 27.95
CA LYS A 68 -1.03 5.38 29.23
C LYS A 68 -2.36 6.14 29.05
N LYS A 69 -2.39 7.13 28.16
CA LYS A 69 -3.62 7.87 27.81
C LYS A 69 -4.72 6.96 27.24
N GLN A 70 -4.33 5.87 26.58
CA GLN A 70 -5.24 4.90 25.98
C GLN A 70 -5.57 3.73 26.89
N GLY A 71 -4.99 3.66 28.09
CA GLY A 71 -5.14 2.52 28.99
C GLY A 71 -4.47 1.24 28.47
N LEU A 72 -3.47 1.36 27.60
CA LEU A 72 -2.69 0.22 27.11
C LEU A 72 -1.69 -0.25 28.19
N PRO A 73 -1.38 -1.56 28.24
CA PRO A 73 -0.34 -2.06 29.11
C PRO A 73 1.01 -1.41 28.77
N THR A 74 1.84 -1.20 29.78
CA THR A 74 3.20 -0.67 29.63
C THR A 74 4.24 -1.63 30.20
N ASP A 75 3.92 -2.92 30.19
CA ASP A 75 4.83 -3.98 30.62
C ASP A 75 5.96 -4.17 29.61
N ARG A 76 7.11 -4.67 30.08
CA ARG A 76 8.31 -4.84 29.26
C ARG A 76 8.05 -5.74 28.05
N ASP A 77 7.35 -6.85 28.27
CA ASP A 77 7.01 -7.80 27.21
C ASP A 77 6.11 -7.16 26.15
N PHE A 78 5.19 -6.29 26.56
CA PHE A 78 4.32 -5.57 25.64
C PHE A 78 5.07 -4.48 24.86
N VAL A 79 5.97 -3.76 25.53
CA VAL A 79 6.84 -2.77 24.88
C VAL A 79 7.68 -3.44 23.79
N ASP A 80 8.35 -4.55 24.12
CA ASP A 80 9.19 -5.31 23.19
C ASP A 80 8.35 -5.87 22.02
N PHE A 81 7.14 -6.35 22.30
CA PHE A 81 6.19 -6.79 21.27
C PHE A 81 5.86 -5.65 20.29
N ILE A 82 5.45 -4.48 20.79
CA ILE A 82 5.08 -3.34 19.94
C ILE A 82 6.28 -2.83 19.14
N GLU A 83 7.47 -2.73 19.74
CA GLU A 83 8.68 -2.28 19.05
C GLU A 83 9.12 -3.25 17.96
N SER A 84 9.03 -4.57 18.20
CA SER A 84 9.36 -5.59 17.20
C SER A 84 8.46 -5.47 15.96
N TRP A 85 7.16 -5.24 16.16
CA TRP A 85 6.21 -5.00 15.09
C TRP A 85 6.37 -3.64 14.41
N ALA A 86 6.72 -2.60 15.17
CA ALA A 86 6.96 -1.26 14.62
C ALA A 86 8.14 -1.27 13.63
N LYS A 87 9.19 -2.04 13.91
CA LYS A 87 10.37 -2.19 13.02
C LYS A 87 10.02 -2.82 11.67
N VAL A 88 9.13 -3.80 11.66
CA VAL A 88 8.72 -4.50 10.41
C VAL A 88 7.55 -3.83 9.69
N THR A 89 6.92 -2.83 10.31
CA THR A 89 5.74 -2.16 9.74
C THR A 89 6.13 -1.17 8.64
N PHE A 90 5.60 -1.35 7.43
CA PHE A 90 5.79 -0.39 6.35
C PHE A 90 4.73 0.73 6.41
N SER A 91 5.19 1.97 6.32
CA SER A 91 4.35 3.16 6.24
C SER A 91 4.50 3.77 4.85
N VAL A 92 3.37 4.02 4.18
CA VAL A 92 3.35 4.43 2.77
C VAL A 92 2.53 5.70 2.64
N SER A 93 3.03 6.71 1.92
CA SER A 93 2.25 7.89 1.58
C SER A 93 1.22 7.59 0.49
N LEU A 94 0.08 8.27 0.53
CA LEU A 94 -0.88 8.28 -0.59
C LEU A 94 -0.25 8.73 -1.90
N GLU A 95 0.65 9.71 -1.85
CA GLU A 95 1.32 10.23 -3.05
C GLU A 95 2.07 9.12 -3.78
N TRP A 96 2.74 8.24 -3.03
CA TRP A 96 3.43 7.10 -3.59
C TRP A 96 2.48 6.11 -4.26
N ILE A 97 1.27 5.92 -3.73
CA ILE A 97 0.23 5.07 -4.35
C ILE A 97 -0.26 5.66 -5.66
N PHE A 98 -0.49 6.97 -5.70
CA PHE A 98 -0.94 7.64 -6.92
C PHE A 98 0.13 7.59 -8.02
N ILE A 99 1.39 7.83 -7.66
CA ILE A 99 2.53 7.74 -8.59
C ILE A 99 2.70 6.30 -9.08
N SER A 100 2.66 5.30 -8.20
CA SER A 100 2.80 3.89 -8.60
C SER A 100 1.68 3.45 -9.54
N LYS A 101 0.43 3.84 -9.27
CA LYS A 101 -0.70 3.56 -10.18
C LYS A 101 -0.53 4.23 -11.54
N ARG A 102 -0.03 5.48 -11.56
CA ARG A 102 0.25 6.19 -12.83
C ARG A 102 1.34 5.48 -13.62
N ILE A 103 2.45 5.08 -12.99
CA ILE A 103 3.55 4.34 -13.63
C ILE A 103 3.07 2.98 -14.12
N PHE A 104 2.32 2.22 -13.31
CA PHE A 104 1.78 0.93 -13.71
C PHE A 104 0.85 1.08 -14.93
N ARG A 105 -0.03 2.09 -14.93
CA ARG A 105 -0.91 2.37 -16.07
C ARG A 105 -0.11 2.70 -17.33
N ILE A 106 0.95 3.49 -17.22
CA ILE A 106 1.86 3.81 -18.34
C ILE A 106 2.58 2.56 -18.84
N ASN A 107 3.14 1.73 -17.95
CA ASN A 107 3.81 0.49 -18.32
C ASN A 107 2.86 -0.54 -18.94
N THR A 108 1.63 -0.64 -18.43
CA THR A 108 0.60 -1.52 -18.98
C THR A 108 0.18 -1.03 -20.36
N PHE A 109 -0.06 0.27 -20.51
CA PHE A 109 -0.38 0.89 -21.79
C PHE A 109 0.77 0.70 -22.81
N SER A 110 2.02 0.91 -22.39
CA SER A 110 3.20 0.70 -23.23
C SER A 110 3.39 -0.76 -23.65
N ARG A 111 2.98 -1.75 -22.82
CA ARG A 111 3.01 -3.18 -23.19
C ARG A 111 1.86 -3.59 -24.11
N ILE A 112 0.69 -2.96 -24.02
CA ILE A 112 -0.49 -3.29 -24.83
C ILE A 112 -0.44 -2.62 -26.21
N MET A 113 0.11 -1.42 -26.32
CA MET A 113 0.21 -0.68 -27.58
C MET A 113 0.92 -1.44 -28.72
N PRO A 114 2.08 -2.10 -28.53
CA PRO A 114 2.71 -2.84 -29.64
C PRO A 114 1.84 -4.03 -30.09
N VAL A 115 1.07 -4.66 -29.20
CA VAL A 115 0.16 -5.74 -29.58
C VAL A 115 -0.99 -5.20 -30.44
N LEU A 116 -1.59 -4.06 -30.08
CA LEU A 116 -2.66 -3.45 -30.86
C LEU A 116 -2.18 -2.92 -32.23
N THR A 117 -0.93 -2.42 -32.28
CA THR A 117 -0.33 -1.87 -33.50
C THR A 117 0.05 -2.97 -34.50
N ILE A 118 0.36 -4.18 -34.02
CA ILE A 118 0.62 -5.35 -34.88
C ILE A 118 -0.69 -5.95 -35.44
N PHE A 119 -1.78 -5.93 -34.68
CA PHE A 119 -3.06 -6.51 -35.12
C PHE A 119 -3.85 -5.63 -36.11
N PHE A 120 -3.69 -4.30 -36.08
CA PHE A 120 -4.40 -3.39 -36.97
C PHE A 120 -4.08 -3.55 -38.49
N PRO A 121 -2.82 -3.71 -38.93
CA PRO A 121 -2.53 -3.91 -40.34
C PRO A 121 -2.89 -5.32 -40.86
N ILE A 122 -2.98 -6.33 -39.98
CA ILE A 122 -3.35 -7.71 -40.37
C ILE A 122 -4.85 -7.78 -40.73
N LEU A 123 -5.70 -7.02 -40.05
CA LEU A 123 -7.13 -6.96 -40.36
C LEU A 123 -7.41 -6.24 -41.70
N LEU A 124 -6.72 -5.13 -41.96
CA LEU A 124 -6.88 -4.35 -43.19
C LEU A 124 -6.40 -5.06 -44.47
N MET A 125 -5.41 -5.95 -44.37
CA MET A 125 -4.97 -6.75 -45.53
C MET A 125 -5.92 -7.91 -45.87
N ARG A 126 -6.73 -8.38 -44.91
CA ARG A 126 -7.65 -9.50 -45.15
C ARG A 126 -8.88 -9.08 -45.95
N ASP A 127 -9.36 -7.85 -45.78
CA ASP A 127 -10.48 -7.31 -46.55
C ASP A 127 -10.07 -6.96 -48.00
N SER A 128 -8.81 -6.60 -48.21
CA SER A 128 -8.27 -6.25 -49.53
C SER A 128 -8.08 -7.47 -50.46
N LEU A 129 -7.92 -8.67 -49.90
CA LEU A 129 -7.74 -9.92 -50.67
C LEU A 129 -9.06 -10.63 -51.00
N ILE A 130 -10.15 -10.30 -50.32
CA ILE A 130 -11.48 -10.87 -50.59
C ILE A 130 -12.19 -10.11 -51.73
N SER A 131 -11.89 -8.82 -51.93
CA SER A 131 -12.51 -8.01 -52.99
C SER A 131 -11.93 -8.21 -54.40
N ARG A 132 -10.88 -9.04 -54.59
CA ARG A 132 -10.26 -9.29 -55.93
C ARG A 132 -10.67 -10.64 -56.57
N ARG A 133 -11.67 -11.33 -56.02
CA ARG A 133 -12.16 -12.63 -56.53
C ARG A 133 -13.59 -12.62 -57.11
N HIS A 134 -14.10 -11.45 -57.51
CA HIS A 134 -15.32 -11.35 -58.29
C HIS A 134 -15.10 -10.48 -59.52
#